data_AF-A0A934VX47-F1
#
_entry.id   AF-A0A934VX47-F1
#
_cell.length_a   1.000
_cell.length_b   1.000
_cell.length_c   1.000
_cell.angle_alpha   90.00
_cell.angle_beta   90.00
_cell.angle_gamma   90.00
#
_symmetry.space_group_name_H-M   'P 1'
#
loop_
_entity.id
_entity.type
_entity.pdbx_description
1 polymer ?
#
loop_
_entity_poly.entity_id
_entity_poly.type
_entity_poly.pdbx_seq_one_letter_code
_entity_poly.pdbx_strand_id
1 'polypeptide(L)' 'MCSGDLKGAFSRRINIQHRLVYQVLEDEKIVKVLRLWTHYE' A
#
# COMPACT_ATOMS: atom_id res chain seq x y z
N MET A 1 -13.05 -11.26 -18.48
CA MET A 1 -12.81 -12.44 -17.61
C MET A 1 -11.31 -12.68 -17.63
N CYS A 2 -10.54 -12.81 -16.55
CA CYS A 2 -10.69 -12.57 -15.12
C CYS A 2 -9.24 -12.36 -14.66
N SER A 3 -8.86 -11.16 -14.23
CA SER A 3 -7.54 -10.94 -13.62
C SER A 3 -7.75 -10.80 -12.12
N GLY A 4 -7.38 -11.88 -11.44
CA GLY A 4 -7.54 -12.09 -10.02
C GLY A 4 -6.83 -11.07 -9.14
N ASP A 5 -7.52 -10.75 -8.05
CA ASP A 5 -7.00 -10.99 -6.69
C ASP A 5 -5.91 -10.08 -6.12
N LEU A 6 -5.80 -8.82 -6.54
CA LEU A 6 -5.02 -7.83 -5.79
C LEU A 6 -5.78 -6.51 -5.57
N LYS A 7 -7.07 -6.58 -5.23
CA LYS A 7 -7.94 -5.41 -5.00
C LYS A 7 -7.70 -4.64 -3.69
N GLY A 8 -6.66 -4.95 -2.92
CA GLY A 8 -6.43 -4.36 -1.60
C GLY A 8 -5.16 -3.52 -1.45
N ALA A 9 -4.25 -3.53 -2.43
CA ALA A 9 -2.99 -2.80 -2.33
C ALA A 9 -3.19 -1.33 -2.75
N PHE A 10 -3.21 -0.44 -1.76
CA PHE A 10 -3.30 1.00 -1.95
C PHE A 10 -1.90 1.62 -1.86
N SER A 11 -1.49 2.32 -2.91
CA SER A 11 -0.31 3.17 -2.85
C SER A 11 -0.73 4.62 -2.63
N ARG A 12 -0.28 5.22 -1.54
CA ARG A 12 -0.55 6.63 -1.26
C ARG A 12 0.78 7.37 -1.16
N ARG A 13 0.93 8.43 -1.96
CA ARG A 13 2.08 9.33 -1.82
C ARG A 13 1.87 10.12 -0.55
N ILE A 14 2.78 9.96 0.41
CA ILE A 14 2.77 10.72 1.66
C ILE A 14 3.50 12.05 1.46
N ASN A 15 4.54 12.06 0.61
CA ASN A 15 5.26 13.27 0.24
C ASN A 15 5.88 13.12 -1.17
N ILE A 16 6.45 14.19 -1.74
CA ILE A 16 7.00 14.16 -3.12
C ILE A 16 8.12 13.10 -3.28
N GLN A 17 8.80 12.78 -2.17
CA GLN A 17 9.91 11.82 -2.06
C GLN A 17 9.53 10.50 -1.38
N HIS A 18 8.35 10.40 -0.74
CA HIS A 18 7.98 9.23 0.06
C HIS A 18 6.74 8.53 -0.48
N ARG A 19 6.91 7.26 -0.89
CA ARG A 19 5.81 6.39 -1.29
C ARG A 19 5.57 5.33 -0.23
N LEU A 20 4.40 5.38 0.40
CA LEU A 20 3.89 4.31 1.23
C LEU A 20 3.04 3.37 0.37
N VAL A 21 3.35 2.10 0.44
CA VAL A 21 2.50 1.04 -0.11
C VAL A 21 1.96 0.25 1.06
N TYR A 22 0.64 0.23 1.17
CA TYR A 22 -0.07 -0.51 2.19
C TYR A 22 -1.20 -1.33 1.57
N GLN A 23 -1.63 -2.34 2.29
CA GLN A 23 -2.78 -3.15 1.95
C GLN A 23 -3.82 -3.01 3.06
N VAL A 24 -5.06 -2.75 2.69
CA VAL A 24 -6.18 -2.72 3.63
C VAL A 24 -6.85 -4.08 3.60
N LEU A 25 -6.89 -4.74 4.76
CA LEU A 25 -7.66 -5.95 5.00
C LEU A 25 -8.92 -5.53 5.75
N GLU A 26 -10.00 -5.23 5.01
CA GLU A 26 -11.25 -4.71 5.57
C GLU A 26 -11.92 -5.71 6.52
N ASP A 27 -11.81 -7.01 6.23
CA ASP A 27 -12.35 -8.10 7.03
C ASP A 27 -11.74 -8.15 8.44
N GLU A 28 -10.42 -8.01 8.52
CA GLU A 28 -9.69 -7.99 9.80
C GLU A 28 -9.57 -6.57 10.38
N LYS A 29 -9.99 -5.53 9.65
CA LYS A 29 -9.70 -4.11 9.91
C LYS A 29 -8.21 -3.84 10.16
N ILE A 30 -7.34 -4.58 9.50
CA ILE A 30 -5.88 -4.46 9.62
C ILE A 30 -5.31 -3.75 8.39
N VAL A 31 -4.42 -2.79 8.62
CA VAL A 31 -3.63 -2.16 7.56
C VAL A 31 -2.23 -2.73 7.57
N LYS A 32 -1.89 -3.51 6.54
CA LYS A 32 -0.54 -4.05 6.35
C LYS A 32 0.32 -3.07 5.56
N VAL A 33 1.36 -2.53 6.18
CA VAL A 33 2.37 -1.73 5.46
C VAL A 33 3.38 -2.67 4.80
N LEU A 34 3.42 -2.65 3.47
CA LEU A 34 4.30 -3.53 2.68
C LEU A 34 5.70 -2.93 2.51
N ARG A 35 5.76 -1.63 2.18
CA ARG A 35 7.01 -0.91 1.92
C ARG A 35 6.83 0.58 2.13
N LEU A 36 7.78 1.20 2.83
CA LEU A 36 7.90 2.64 2.95
C LEU A 36 9.20 3.06 2.26
N TRP A 37 9.07 3.82 1.17
CA TRP A 37 10.24 4.34 0.45
C TRP A 37 10.56 5.70 1.03
N THR A 38 11.64 5.78 1.77
CA THR A 38 12.30 7.04 2.12
C THR A 38 13.37 7.28 1.09
N HIS A 39 13.18 8.22 0.17
CA HIS A 39 14.22 8.55 -0.78
C HIS A 39 15.29 9.41 -0.07
N TYR A 40 16.20 8.71 0.60
CA TYR A 40 17.47 9.07 1.26
C TYR A 40 17.48 10.26 2.25
N GLU A 41 18.11 9.94 3.39
CA GLU A 41 18.85 10.78 4.36
C GLU A 41 19.33 12.17 3.92
#